data_AF-A0A7C3KEA7-F1
#
_entry.id   AF-A0A7C3KEA7-F1
#
_cell.length_a   1.000
_cell.length_b   1.000
_cell.length_c   1.000
_cell.angle_alpha   90.00
_cell.angle_beta   90.00
_cell.angle_gamma   90.00
#
_symmetry.space_group_name_H-M   'P 1'
#
loop_
_entity.id
_entity.type
_entity.pdbx_description
1 polymer ?
#
loop_
_entity_poly.entity_id
_entity_poly.type
_entity_poly.pdbx_seq_one_letter_code
_entity_poly.pdbx_strand_id
1 'polypeptide(L)'
;MRNGQIQQWCRFHHGRRSLGYAALILFGILLSVWFHLLGPMLTLAQTSTGSVTTNEAAPFNQPGFYPIQQNLPADLYRPTGEWVGRLILPRVEQFQQLQEAKQETDWAWFEVYHAPTANRALVGKIVRLGWSRDPRVQNYVKAGTRDVRFTPDVKRSMATGRIHPLRLDGRNQVGPLQSLAGFRPQDDVTVVLAGDITVEGNGAVTPPPPSIQSPTLRVSREPLLETGRYVALVQFVAAIVPPTGYNLPAQCPGGEPCASEFFRVRHYNPKTKRFDGVEAVLRVPQQPPDSNGVFFSTPRDLEKSPVGKAGWYVYGAQDKNGMFTVQALKPRSLFQLVPTDVVLGRSKALEYIRYQNWADTPPRKGTTQSVLVTERGVQPNAAIAAWQAGFNKNTPISSHALVIHLFGARGGQGKLGELGPLGTYTGHFAYGLAEVVRDQFTQEPQFDITYVQIYANNNPGIMSGVNTWANYMGNLQRGKMGTHPVSDILVKLDTISNSHFETFVLKSEPLKACALNFMNGRMGIPAIDSCSK
;
A
#
# COMPACT_ATOMS: atom_id res chain seq x y z
N MET A 1 72.59 -43.87 -21.41
CA MET A 1 73.50 -43.16 -20.47
C MET A 1 72.66 -42.35 -19.49
N ARG A 2 72.39 -42.90 -18.31
CA ARG A 2 72.72 -42.37 -16.96
C ARG A 2 72.22 -40.95 -16.64
N ASN A 3 71.15 -40.94 -15.83
CA ASN A 3 71.05 -40.30 -14.51
C ASN A 3 71.70 -38.91 -14.35
N GLY A 4 70.90 -37.85 -14.46
CA GLY A 4 71.30 -36.50 -14.08
C GLY A 4 70.19 -35.46 -13.85
N GLN A 5 68.90 -35.78 -13.97
CA GLN A 5 67.83 -34.75 -13.99
C GLN A 5 66.72 -34.88 -12.94
N ILE A 6 66.90 -35.66 -11.87
CA ILE A 6 65.88 -35.79 -10.81
C ILE A 6 66.06 -34.76 -9.66
N GLN A 7 67.12 -33.92 -9.66
CA GLN A 7 67.34 -32.92 -8.60
C GLN A 7 66.92 -31.48 -8.92
N GLN A 8 66.40 -31.17 -10.12
CA GLN A 8 65.93 -29.80 -10.45
C GLN A 8 64.42 -29.57 -10.24
N TRP A 9 63.62 -30.60 -9.97
CA TRP A 9 62.16 -30.46 -9.87
C TRP A 9 61.63 -30.01 -8.49
N CYS A 10 62.42 -30.13 -7.41
CA CYS A 10 61.96 -29.78 -6.05
C CYS A 10 62.26 -28.34 -5.58
N ARG A 11 63.03 -27.54 -6.34
CA ARG A 11 63.25 -26.11 -5.99
C ARG A 11 62.34 -25.12 -6.70
N PHE A 12 61.65 -25.53 -7.77
CA PHE A 12 60.76 -24.64 -8.52
C PHE A 12 59.32 -24.55 -7.95
N HIS A 13 58.94 -25.46 -7.05
CA HIS A 13 57.57 -25.54 -6.54
C HIS A 13 57.30 -24.75 -5.23
N HIS A 14 58.35 -24.36 -4.49
CA HIS A 14 58.20 -23.56 -3.26
C HIS A 14 58.13 -22.04 -3.52
N GLY A 15 58.76 -21.54 -4.59
CA GLY A 15 58.73 -20.10 -4.93
C GLY A 15 57.42 -19.62 -5.56
N ARG A 16 56.68 -20.50 -6.26
CA ARG A 16 55.39 -20.14 -6.88
C ARG A 16 54.20 -20.19 -5.92
N ARG A 17 54.30 -20.94 -4.81
CA ARG A 17 53.23 -20.97 -3.79
C ARG A 17 53.27 -19.73 -2.88
N SER A 18 54.45 -19.25 -2.49
CA SER A 18 54.57 -18.04 -1.65
C SER A 18 54.12 -16.76 -2.37
N LEU A 19 54.37 -16.63 -3.68
CA LEU A 19 53.86 -15.50 -4.48
C LEU A 19 52.33 -15.52 -4.64
N GLY A 20 51.71 -16.70 -4.75
CA GLY A 20 50.25 -16.83 -4.81
C GLY A 20 49.57 -16.44 -3.49
N TYR A 21 50.14 -16.86 -2.35
CA TYR A 21 49.64 -16.47 -1.03
C TYR A 21 49.88 -14.98 -0.74
N ALA A 22 51.02 -14.42 -1.10
CA ALA A 22 51.28 -12.99 -0.97
C ALA A 22 50.31 -12.16 -1.82
N ALA A 23 50.01 -12.58 -3.05
CA ALA A 23 49.04 -11.91 -3.92
C ALA A 23 47.60 -11.98 -3.39
N LEU A 24 47.18 -13.13 -2.81
CA LEU A 24 45.87 -13.28 -2.18
C LEU A 24 45.74 -12.44 -0.90
N ILE A 25 46.79 -12.35 -0.10
CA ILE A 25 46.82 -11.49 1.10
C ILE A 25 46.79 -10.02 0.68
N LEU A 26 47.58 -9.61 -0.33
CA LEU A 26 47.53 -8.25 -0.86
C LEU A 26 46.16 -7.92 -1.47
N PHE A 27 45.52 -8.86 -2.17
CA PHE A 27 44.18 -8.68 -2.70
C PHE A 27 43.15 -8.56 -1.58
N GLY A 28 43.25 -9.37 -0.52
CA GLY A 28 42.39 -9.28 0.66
C GLY A 28 42.57 -7.99 1.46
N ILE A 29 43.82 -7.52 1.61
CA ILE A 29 44.14 -6.23 2.24
C ILE A 29 43.66 -5.07 1.36
N LEU A 30 43.85 -5.15 0.04
CA LEU A 30 43.34 -4.13 -0.88
C LEU A 30 41.81 -4.11 -0.86
N LEU A 31 41.13 -5.27 -0.80
CA LEU A 31 39.67 -5.33 -0.68
C LEU A 31 39.16 -4.77 0.65
N SER A 32 39.86 -5.03 1.76
CA SER A 32 39.48 -4.51 3.08
C SER A 32 39.75 -3.02 3.18
N VAL A 33 40.86 -2.53 2.62
CA VAL A 33 41.17 -1.10 2.49
C VAL A 33 40.17 -0.42 1.56
N TRP A 34 39.74 -1.06 0.48
CA TRP A 34 38.66 -0.56 -0.40
C TRP A 34 37.32 -0.50 0.36
N PHE A 35 36.97 -1.53 1.12
CA PHE A 35 35.76 -1.54 1.96
C PHE A 35 35.80 -0.52 3.11
N HIS A 36 36.97 -0.27 3.70
CA HIS A 36 37.10 0.64 4.85
C HIS A 36 37.37 2.11 4.46
N LEU A 37 38.01 2.38 3.31
CA LEU A 37 38.25 3.74 2.82
C LEU A 37 37.15 4.25 1.87
N LEU A 38 36.52 3.39 1.06
CA LEU A 38 35.44 3.78 0.13
C LEU A 38 34.04 3.37 0.61
N GLY A 39 33.92 2.46 1.58
CA GLY A 39 32.65 2.12 2.22
C GLY A 39 31.90 3.33 2.80
N PRO A 40 32.59 4.32 3.42
CA PRO A 40 31.95 5.56 3.87
C PRO A 40 31.59 6.53 2.73
N MET A 41 32.23 6.43 1.55
CA MET A 41 31.95 7.30 0.39
C MET A 41 30.71 6.89 -0.42
N LEU A 42 30.20 5.67 -0.24
CA LEU A 42 28.94 5.23 -0.85
C LEU A 42 27.69 5.65 -0.06
N THR A 43 27.85 6.31 1.08
CA THR A 43 26.78 7.03 1.78
C THR A 43 26.85 8.53 1.48
N LEU A 44 26.51 8.91 0.25
CA LEU A 44 25.92 10.23 0.02
C LEU A 44 24.50 10.22 0.60
N ALA A 45 24.41 10.18 1.93
CA ALA A 45 23.19 10.50 2.66
C ALA A 45 23.04 12.02 2.62
N GLN A 46 22.49 12.54 1.52
CA GLN A 46 22.03 13.91 1.49
C GLN A 46 20.82 14.04 2.41
N THR A 47 20.94 14.96 3.36
CA THR A 47 19.87 15.42 4.24
C THR A 47 18.74 16.01 3.38
N SER A 48 17.63 15.29 3.27
CA SER A 48 16.46 15.74 2.51
C SER A 48 15.36 16.21 3.46
N THR A 49 15.50 17.44 3.97
CA THR A 49 14.49 18.06 4.85
C THR A 49 13.40 18.82 4.09
N GLY A 50 13.52 18.98 2.75
CA GLY A 50 12.70 19.93 1.98
C GLY A 50 11.55 19.40 1.12
N SER A 51 11.32 18.08 1.00
CA SER A 51 10.36 17.53 0.00
C SER A 51 9.20 16.71 0.56
N VAL A 52 9.38 16.02 1.69
CA VAL A 52 8.26 15.44 2.45
C VAL A 52 7.28 16.56 2.79
N THR A 53 7.81 17.75 3.04
CA THR A 53 7.05 18.98 3.28
C THR A 53 6.29 19.48 2.05
N THR A 54 6.76 19.32 0.81
CA THR A 54 6.02 19.84 -0.38
C THR A 54 4.85 18.93 -0.76
N ASN A 55 5.06 17.61 -0.78
CA ASN A 55 3.99 16.66 -1.09
C ASN A 55 2.92 16.66 0.01
N GLU A 56 3.30 16.67 1.29
CA GLU A 56 2.32 16.80 2.38
C GLU A 56 1.64 18.17 2.37
N ALA A 57 2.35 19.28 2.14
CA ALA A 57 1.75 20.62 2.20
C ALA A 57 0.79 20.94 1.03
N ALA A 58 0.75 20.14 -0.04
CA ALA A 58 -0.19 20.37 -1.12
C ALA A 58 -1.64 20.42 -0.58
N PRO A 59 -2.45 21.44 -0.90
CA PRO A 59 -3.76 21.61 -0.29
C PRO A 59 -4.64 20.36 -0.42
N PHE A 60 -4.68 19.72 -1.60
CA PHE A 60 -5.48 18.52 -1.84
C PHE A 60 -5.01 17.26 -1.10
N ASN A 61 -3.83 17.29 -0.48
CA ASN A 61 -3.33 16.22 0.41
C ASN A 61 -3.66 16.49 1.89
N GLN A 62 -4.27 17.63 2.21
CA GLN A 62 -4.67 17.99 3.57
C GLN A 62 -6.13 17.61 3.84
N PRO A 63 -6.46 16.99 5.00
CA PRO A 63 -7.83 16.61 5.34
C PRO A 63 -8.83 17.79 5.29
N GLY A 64 -8.38 18.98 5.69
CA GLY A 64 -9.19 20.21 5.73
C GLY A 64 -9.51 20.81 4.35
N PHE A 65 -8.97 20.25 3.27
CA PHE A 65 -9.34 20.63 1.90
C PHE A 65 -10.74 20.15 1.51
N TYR A 66 -11.19 19.06 2.13
CA TYR A 66 -12.45 18.39 1.83
C TYR A 66 -13.47 18.66 2.94
N PRO A 67 -14.56 19.41 2.68
CA PRO A 67 -15.64 19.61 3.65
C PRO A 67 -16.19 18.28 4.18
N ILE A 68 -16.59 18.22 5.45
CA ILE A 68 -17.19 17.00 6.01
C ILE A 68 -18.55 16.73 5.36
N GLN A 69 -19.37 17.77 5.22
CA GLN A 69 -20.63 17.68 4.50
C GLN A 69 -20.36 17.60 3.01
N GLN A 70 -20.92 16.58 2.37
CA GLN A 70 -20.71 16.25 0.96
C GLN A 70 -22.07 16.18 0.28
N ASN A 71 -22.16 16.70 -0.95
CA ASN A 71 -23.38 16.70 -1.75
C ASN A 71 -23.16 15.88 -3.02
N LEU A 72 -22.91 14.59 -2.82
CA LEU A 72 -22.65 13.62 -3.87
C LEU A 72 -23.92 12.79 -4.15
N PRO A 73 -24.32 12.61 -5.42
CA PRO A 73 -25.42 11.71 -5.77
C PRO A 73 -25.10 10.27 -5.34
N ALA A 74 -25.92 9.72 -4.45
CA ALA A 74 -25.66 8.42 -3.82
C ALA A 74 -25.73 7.23 -4.80
N ASP A 75 -26.35 7.41 -5.96
CA ASP A 75 -26.38 6.45 -7.06
C ASP A 75 -25.06 6.41 -7.84
N LEU A 76 -24.32 7.52 -7.88
CA LEU A 76 -23.06 7.67 -8.60
C LEU A 76 -21.82 7.50 -7.71
N TYR A 77 -21.91 7.94 -6.45
CA TYR A 77 -20.84 7.91 -5.47
C TYR A 77 -21.28 7.15 -4.23
N ARG A 78 -20.45 6.21 -3.78
CA ARG A 78 -20.69 5.40 -2.58
C ARG A 78 -19.64 5.72 -1.52
N PRO A 79 -19.98 5.76 -0.23
CA PRO A 79 -19.00 5.77 0.85
C PRO A 79 -18.04 4.57 0.71
N THR A 80 -16.77 4.75 1.09
CA THR A 80 -15.77 3.65 1.06
C THR A 80 -16.01 2.58 2.12
N GLY A 81 -16.83 2.88 3.14
CA GLY A 81 -17.30 1.93 4.14
C GLY A 81 -18.46 2.50 4.96
N GLU A 82 -19.03 1.67 5.84
CA GLU A 82 -20.14 2.09 6.72
C GLU A 82 -19.72 3.16 7.73
N TRP A 83 -18.50 3.04 8.28
CA TRP A 83 -17.89 4.02 9.15
C TRP A 83 -16.57 4.48 8.52
N VAL A 84 -16.54 5.73 8.08
CA VAL A 84 -15.34 6.37 7.50
C VAL A 84 -15.00 7.57 8.33
N GLY A 85 -13.73 7.75 8.65
CA GLY A 85 -13.30 8.91 9.42
C GLY A 85 -11.81 9.03 9.51
N ARG A 86 -11.37 10.03 10.26
CA ARG A 86 -9.96 10.32 10.48
C ARG A 86 -9.58 10.05 11.93
N LEU A 87 -8.46 9.35 12.11
CA LEU A 87 -7.85 9.17 13.42
C LEU A 87 -7.13 10.45 13.85
N ILE A 88 -7.32 10.82 15.10
CA ILE A 88 -6.68 11.97 15.74
C ILE A 88 -6.00 11.44 17.01
N LEU A 89 -4.69 11.68 17.13
CA LEU A 89 -3.94 11.26 18.32
C LEU A 89 -4.38 12.11 19.53
N PRO A 90 -4.79 11.49 20.66
CA PRO A 90 -5.13 12.24 21.85
C PRO A 90 -3.94 13.00 22.41
N ARG A 91 -4.20 14.17 23.01
CA ARG A 91 -3.18 14.90 23.77
C ARG A 91 -2.73 14.08 24.97
N VAL A 92 -1.51 14.32 25.45
CA VAL A 92 -0.91 13.54 26.54
C VAL A 92 -1.78 13.63 27.80
N GLU A 93 -2.29 14.82 28.11
CA GLU A 93 -3.12 15.06 29.29
C GLU A 93 -4.46 14.30 29.20
N GLN A 94 -5.07 14.26 28.00
CA GLN A 94 -6.32 13.53 27.76
C GLN A 94 -6.11 12.03 27.91
N PHE A 95 -4.98 11.51 27.42
CA PHE A 95 -4.64 10.10 27.54
C PHE A 95 -4.40 9.71 29.00
N GLN A 96 -3.58 10.47 29.73
CA GLN A 96 -3.28 10.23 31.14
C GLN A 96 -4.55 10.22 32.00
N GLN A 97 -5.46 11.18 31.79
CA GLN A 97 -6.72 11.25 32.53
C GLN A 97 -7.57 9.98 32.42
N LEU A 98 -7.67 9.38 31.21
CA LEU A 98 -8.43 8.14 31.01
C LEU A 98 -7.69 6.89 31.51
N GLN A 99 -6.37 6.91 31.43
CA GLN A 99 -5.52 5.83 31.94
C GLN A 99 -5.60 5.76 33.48
N GLU A 100 -5.51 6.89 34.17
CA GLU A 100 -5.65 6.98 35.63
C GLU A 100 -7.03 6.53 36.10
N ALA A 101 -8.08 6.88 35.34
CA ALA A 101 -9.44 6.44 35.59
C ALA A 101 -9.67 4.94 35.26
N LYS A 102 -8.66 4.25 34.69
CA LYS A 102 -8.74 2.86 34.20
C LYS A 102 -9.92 2.62 33.24
N GLN A 103 -10.32 3.66 32.51
CA GLN A 103 -11.47 3.60 31.61
C GLN A 103 -11.11 3.03 30.24
N GLU A 104 -9.88 3.24 29.79
CA GLU A 104 -9.37 2.77 28.50
C GLU A 104 -7.88 2.41 28.60
N THR A 105 -7.47 1.35 27.89
CA THR A 105 -6.06 0.92 27.79
C THR A 105 -5.38 1.42 26.51
N ASP A 106 -6.13 1.51 25.41
CA ASP A 106 -5.71 2.11 24.15
C ASP A 106 -6.93 2.71 23.42
N TRP A 107 -6.79 3.93 22.92
CA TRP A 107 -7.88 4.66 22.27
C TRP A 107 -7.34 5.82 21.43
N ALA A 108 -8.14 6.28 20.45
CA ALA A 108 -7.86 7.48 19.67
C ALA A 108 -9.14 8.31 19.50
N TRP A 109 -9.00 9.56 19.07
CA TRP A 109 -10.14 10.34 18.60
C TRP A 109 -10.46 9.92 17.15
N PHE A 110 -11.74 9.93 16.80
CA PHE A 110 -12.24 9.63 15.46
C PHE A 110 -13.18 10.72 14.99
N GLU A 111 -12.77 11.47 13.98
CA GLU A 111 -13.62 12.44 13.30
C GLU A 111 -14.46 11.71 12.25
N VAL A 112 -15.77 11.64 12.48
CA VAL A 112 -16.69 10.87 11.66
C VAL A 112 -16.99 11.61 10.36
N TYR A 113 -16.55 11.05 9.22
CA TYR A 113 -16.88 11.55 7.88
C TYR A 113 -18.12 10.89 7.29
N HIS A 114 -18.32 9.60 7.60
CA HIS A 114 -19.49 8.83 7.21
C HIS A 114 -19.86 7.85 8.32
N ALA A 115 -21.15 7.62 8.50
CA ALA A 115 -21.71 6.68 9.46
C ALA A 115 -23.01 6.06 8.91
N PRO A 116 -23.42 4.87 9.40
CA PRO A 116 -24.69 4.26 9.05
C PRO A 116 -25.88 5.19 9.33
N THR A 117 -27.01 4.97 8.67
CA THR A 117 -28.22 5.79 8.81
C THR A 117 -28.64 5.98 10.27
N ALA A 118 -28.56 4.92 11.09
CA ALA A 118 -28.91 4.95 12.51
C ALA A 118 -28.02 5.89 13.35
N ASN A 119 -26.81 6.20 12.87
CA ASN A 119 -25.81 7.02 13.56
C ASN A 119 -25.43 8.28 12.79
N ARG A 120 -26.23 8.69 11.80
CA ARG A 120 -25.94 9.84 10.94
C ARG A 120 -25.73 11.15 11.72
N ALA A 121 -26.30 11.28 12.92
CA ALA A 121 -26.10 12.42 13.81
C ALA A 121 -24.65 12.58 14.31
N LEU A 122 -23.82 11.52 14.20
CA LEU A 122 -22.40 11.58 14.55
C LEU A 122 -21.51 12.13 13.42
N VAL A 123 -22.02 12.24 12.19
CA VAL A 123 -21.23 12.80 11.07
C VAL A 123 -20.82 14.24 11.40
N GLY A 124 -19.52 14.52 11.25
CA GLY A 124 -18.87 15.79 11.62
C GLY A 124 -18.61 15.96 13.11
N LYS A 125 -18.82 14.92 13.92
CA LYS A 125 -18.43 14.90 15.33
C LYS A 125 -17.09 14.19 15.51
N ILE A 126 -16.37 14.61 16.54
CA ILE A 126 -15.20 13.89 17.04
C ILE A 126 -15.68 13.02 18.20
N VAL A 127 -15.57 11.71 18.03
CA VAL A 127 -16.00 10.69 18.99
C VAL A 127 -14.79 9.89 19.44
N ARG A 128 -14.87 9.22 20.60
CA ARG A 128 -13.79 8.34 21.03
C ARG A 128 -13.87 7.04 20.25
N LEU A 129 -12.73 6.53 19.79
CA LEU A 129 -12.58 5.19 19.23
C LEU A 129 -11.78 4.35 20.22
N GLY A 130 -12.36 3.26 20.67
CA GLY A 130 -11.72 2.31 21.60
C GLY A 130 -11.93 0.87 21.17
N TRP A 131 -11.19 -0.02 21.78
CA TRP A 131 -11.33 -1.46 21.53
C TRP A 131 -12.53 -2.06 22.25
N SER A 132 -13.14 -3.07 21.63
CA SER A 132 -14.13 -3.95 22.25
C SER A 132 -13.57 -4.59 23.52
N ARG A 133 -14.43 -4.82 24.51
CA ARG A 133 -14.07 -5.43 25.81
C ARG A 133 -13.94 -6.96 25.75
N ASP A 134 -14.08 -7.58 24.58
CA ASP A 134 -13.82 -9.02 24.40
C ASP A 134 -12.39 -9.35 24.86
N PRO A 135 -12.19 -10.36 25.75
CA PRO A 135 -10.88 -10.75 26.23
C PRO A 135 -9.85 -11.05 25.13
N ARG A 136 -10.27 -11.58 23.97
CA ARG A 136 -9.37 -11.86 22.84
C ARG A 136 -8.83 -10.58 22.22
N VAL A 137 -9.70 -9.58 22.04
CA VAL A 137 -9.32 -8.25 21.54
C VAL A 137 -8.39 -7.57 22.54
N GLN A 138 -8.70 -7.62 23.83
CA GLN A 138 -7.87 -7.03 24.87
C GLN A 138 -6.47 -7.69 24.94
N ASN A 139 -6.38 -9.01 24.73
CA ASN A 139 -5.09 -9.71 24.64
C ASN A 139 -4.27 -9.26 23.43
N TYR A 140 -4.90 -9.07 22.25
CA TYR A 140 -4.23 -8.51 21.07
C TYR A 140 -3.69 -7.09 21.35
N VAL A 141 -4.52 -6.21 21.92
CA VAL A 141 -4.13 -4.84 22.26
C VAL A 141 -2.94 -4.84 23.22
N LYS A 142 -3.01 -5.64 24.28
CA LYS A 142 -1.91 -5.80 25.24
C LYS A 142 -0.65 -6.32 24.57
N ALA A 143 -0.77 -7.28 23.66
CA ALA A 143 0.36 -7.85 22.94
C ALA A 143 1.07 -6.82 22.04
N GLY A 144 0.33 -5.86 21.45
CA GLY A 144 0.87 -4.79 20.61
C GLY A 144 1.31 -3.52 21.36
N THR A 145 0.91 -3.34 22.62
CA THR A 145 1.16 -2.10 23.38
C THR A 145 2.61 -1.97 23.83
N ARG A 146 3.26 -0.84 23.56
CA ARG A 146 4.67 -0.58 23.91
C ARG A 146 4.89 0.84 24.41
N ASP A 147 5.93 1.03 25.23
CA ASP A 147 6.46 2.37 25.49
C ASP A 147 7.34 2.81 24.30
N VAL A 148 7.27 4.08 23.93
CA VAL A 148 7.97 4.61 22.76
C VAL A 148 9.00 5.65 23.20
N ARG A 149 10.28 5.40 22.88
CA ARG A 149 11.40 6.31 23.13
C ARG A 149 12.35 6.28 21.95
N PHE A 150 12.60 7.44 21.35
CA PHE A 150 13.49 7.53 20.20
C PHE A 150 14.94 7.52 20.64
N THR A 151 15.71 6.60 20.05
CA THR A 151 17.16 6.54 20.20
C THR A 151 17.84 7.57 19.29
N PRO A 152 19.14 7.87 19.50
CA PRO A 152 19.91 8.68 18.55
C PRO A 152 19.86 8.15 17.11
N ASP A 153 19.69 6.84 16.92
CA ASP A 153 19.63 6.18 15.61
C ASP A 153 18.35 6.54 14.86
N VAL A 154 17.23 6.65 15.58
CA VAL A 154 15.97 7.15 15.02
C VAL A 154 16.16 8.59 14.51
N LYS A 155 16.80 9.45 15.29
CA LYS A 155 17.09 10.84 14.89
C LYS A 155 17.98 10.91 13.64
N ARG A 156 18.99 10.05 13.54
CA ARG A 156 19.81 9.93 12.32
C ARG A 156 18.99 9.44 11.13
N SER A 157 18.09 8.48 11.34
CA SER A 157 17.20 8.01 10.28
C SER A 157 16.19 9.07 9.82
N MET A 158 15.70 9.93 10.71
CA MET A 158 14.83 11.04 10.33
C MET A 158 15.57 12.07 9.47
N ALA A 159 16.85 12.31 9.77
CA ALA A 159 17.69 13.22 8.98
C ALA A 159 17.88 12.75 7.52
N THR A 160 17.66 11.46 7.21
CA THR A 160 17.66 10.94 5.83
C THR A 160 16.31 11.06 5.13
N GLY A 161 15.34 11.79 5.69
CA GLY A 161 14.01 12.02 5.10
C GLY A 161 12.99 10.90 5.33
N ARG A 162 13.29 9.90 6.17
CA ARG A 162 12.29 8.89 6.56
C ARG A 162 11.31 9.48 7.56
N ILE A 163 10.02 9.20 7.38
CA ILE A 163 8.97 9.60 8.32
C ILE A 163 8.96 8.62 9.49
N HIS A 164 9.08 9.16 10.70
CA HIS A 164 8.98 8.43 11.97
C HIS A 164 7.83 9.02 12.80
N PRO A 165 7.22 8.23 13.71
CA PRO A 165 6.08 8.66 14.52
C PRO A 165 6.47 9.61 15.66
N LEU A 166 7.00 10.80 15.32
CA LEU A 166 7.59 11.75 16.27
C LEU A 166 6.61 12.16 17.39
N ARG A 167 5.31 12.21 17.10
CA ARG A 167 4.25 12.56 18.04
C ARG A 167 4.05 11.51 19.15
N LEU A 168 4.62 10.32 18.97
CA LEU A 168 4.60 9.22 19.93
C LEU A 168 5.87 9.13 20.76
N ASP A 169 6.94 9.88 20.42
CA ASP A 169 8.16 9.88 21.21
C ASP A 169 7.89 10.36 22.65
N GLY A 170 8.42 9.63 23.63
CA GLY A 170 8.20 9.91 25.04
C GLY A 170 6.91 9.35 25.64
N ARG A 171 6.00 8.78 24.84
CA ARG A 171 4.73 8.22 25.36
C ARG A 171 4.91 6.81 25.95
N ASN A 172 4.14 6.52 27.00
CA ASN A 172 4.04 5.17 27.57
C ASN A 172 2.76 4.49 27.08
N GLN A 173 2.77 3.16 27.06
CA GLN A 173 1.59 2.34 26.76
C GLN A 173 0.89 2.75 25.46
N VAL A 174 1.67 2.98 24.41
CA VAL A 174 1.15 3.25 23.06
C VAL A 174 0.62 1.93 22.50
N GLY A 175 -0.70 1.81 22.43
CA GLY A 175 -1.37 0.69 21.78
C GLY A 175 -1.58 0.92 20.27
N PRO A 176 -2.19 -0.05 19.57
CA PRO A 176 -2.31 0.00 18.12
C PRO A 176 -3.12 1.20 17.58
N LEU A 177 -4.21 1.64 18.23
CA LEU A 177 -4.98 2.80 17.75
C LEU A 177 -4.18 4.10 17.84
N GLN A 178 -3.47 4.32 18.94
CA GLN A 178 -2.57 5.47 19.07
C GLN A 178 -1.39 5.38 18.10
N SER A 179 -0.85 4.17 17.87
CA SER A 179 0.21 3.95 16.89
C SER A 179 -0.23 4.39 15.49
N LEU A 180 -1.43 3.99 15.07
CA LEU A 180 -2.01 4.44 13.80
C LEU A 180 -2.22 5.96 13.79
N ALA A 181 -2.88 6.52 14.80
CA ALA A 181 -3.22 7.95 14.85
C ALA A 181 -1.99 8.87 14.91
N GLY A 182 -0.91 8.43 15.56
CA GLY A 182 0.30 9.21 15.78
C GLY A 182 1.44 8.94 14.79
N PHE A 183 1.24 8.07 13.79
CA PHE A 183 2.32 7.66 12.90
C PHE A 183 2.88 8.81 12.07
N ARG A 184 1.98 9.66 11.54
CA ARG A 184 2.32 10.76 10.64
C ARG A 184 2.49 12.08 11.41
N PRO A 185 3.21 13.07 10.83
CA PRO A 185 3.42 14.36 11.46
C PRO A 185 2.13 15.14 11.77
N GLN A 186 1.04 14.84 11.05
CA GLN A 186 -0.27 15.45 11.22
C GLN A 186 -1.33 14.36 11.45
N ASP A 187 -2.49 14.76 11.99
CA ASP A 187 -3.68 13.89 11.97
C ASP A 187 -4.23 13.88 10.55
N ASP A 188 -3.78 12.96 9.69
CA ASP A 188 -4.24 12.80 8.30
C ASP A 188 -4.59 11.35 7.94
N VAL A 189 -4.59 10.47 8.94
CA VAL A 189 -4.85 9.04 8.77
C VAL A 189 -6.35 8.81 8.63
N THR A 190 -6.80 8.51 7.41
CA THR A 190 -8.18 8.12 7.13
C THR A 190 -8.32 6.60 7.25
N VAL A 191 -9.40 6.16 7.90
CA VAL A 191 -9.68 4.74 8.11
C VAL A 191 -11.14 4.41 7.82
N VAL A 192 -11.37 3.15 7.46
CA VAL A 192 -12.66 2.48 7.52
C VAL A 192 -12.66 1.58 8.74
N LEU A 193 -13.68 1.71 9.62
CA LEU A 193 -13.82 0.79 10.75
C LEU A 193 -14.40 -0.54 10.25
N ALA A 194 -13.81 -1.65 10.69
CA ALA A 194 -14.25 -2.99 10.31
C ALA A 194 -14.67 -3.84 11.51
N GLY A 195 -15.47 -4.86 11.21
CA GLY A 195 -16.09 -5.70 12.21
C GLY A 195 -17.34 -5.07 12.81
N ASP A 196 -17.77 -5.63 13.94
CA ASP A 196 -18.96 -5.15 14.62
C ASP A 196 -18.60 -3.88 15.38
N ILE A 197 -19.30 -2.80 15.04
CA ILE A 197 -19.11 -1.48 15.67
C ILE A 197 -20.27 -1.24 16.62
N THR A 198 -19.96 -1.06 17.91
CA THR A 198 -20.95 -0.67 18.91
C THR A 198 -20.74 0.76 19.36
N VAL A 199 -21.83 1.50 19.55
CA VAL A 199 -21.81 2.88 20.05
C VAL A 199 -22.20 2.88 21.52
N GLU A 200 -21.31 3.35 22.39
CA GLU A 200 -21.51 3.46 23.84
C GLU A 200 -21.60 4.93 24.28
N GLY A 201 -22.47 5.23 25.25
CA GLY A 201 -22.61 6.56 25.86
C GLY A 201 -23.71 7.44 25.26
N ASN A 202 -24.22 8.40 26.04
CA ASN A 202 -25.29 9.30 25.63
C ASN A 202 -24.76 10.41 24.69
N GLY A 203 -25.50 10.65 23.61
CA GLY A 203 -25.06 11.37 22.43
C GLY A 203 -24.87 12.88 22.56
N ALA A 204 -24.19 13.38 21.52
CA ALA A 204 -23.95 14.78 21.14
C ALA A 204 -22.97 15.59 22.01
N VAL A 205 -21.73 15.71 21.52
CA VAL A 205 -20.91 16.90 21.75
C VAL A 205 -21.08 17.82 20.53
N THR A 206 -21.95 18.82 20.63
CA THR A 206 -21.84 20.08 19.89
C THR A 206 -20.56 20.79 20.33
N PRO A 207 -19.90 21.58 19.47
CA PRO A 207 -18.45 21.82 19.52
C PRO A 207 -18.03 22.63 20.75
N PRO A 208 -17.31 21.99 21.70
CA PRO A 208 -15.98 22.46 22.08
C PRO A 208 -14.99 21.27 21.96
N PRO A 209 -13.69 21.35 22.36
CA PRO A 209 -12.74 20.27 22.06
C PRO A 209 -13.22 18.95 22.66
N PRO A 210 -12.81 17.81 22.10
CA PRO A 210 -13.37 16.51 22.47
C PRO A 210 -13.20 16.29 23.98
N SER A 211 -14.34 16.24 24.67
CA SER A 211 -14.39 15.95 26.10
C SER A 211 -14.42 14.43 26.28
N ILE A 212 -13.93 13.95 27.41
CA ILE A 212 -13.97 12.52 27.77
C ILE A 212 -15.41 11.95 27.77
N GLN A 213 -16.42 12.82 27.83
CA GLN A 213 -17.84 12.45 27.80
C GLN A 213 -18.38 12.22 26.38
N SER A 214 -17.56 12.35 25.33
CA SER A 214 -17.96 11.98 23.96
C SER A 214 -18.38 10.50 23.86
N PRO A 215 -19.35 10.18 22.99
CA PRO A 215 -19.71 8.79 22.73
C PRO A 215 -18.49 8.01 22.25
N THR A 216 -18.48 6.71 22.54
CA THR A 216 -17.39 5.80 22.19
C THR A 216 -17.83 4.81 21.14
N LEU A 217 -17.12 4.77 20.02
CA LEU A 217 -17.20 3.69 19.06
C LEU A 217 -16.26 2.58 19.51
N ARG A 218 -16.77 1.36 19.63
CA ARG A 218 -15.99 0.17 19.93
C ARG A 218 -15.74 -0.64 18.68
N VAL A 219 -14.47 -0.96 18.42
CA VAL A 219 -14.06 -1.84 17.33
C VAL A 219 -13.55 -3.16 17.87
N SER A 220 -13.89 -4.25 17.21
CA SER A 220 -13.31 -5.57 17.49
C SER A 220 -12.13 -5.91 16.56
N ARG A 221 -11.85 -5.08 15.55
CA ARG A 221 -10.79 -5.29 14.57
C ARG A 221 -10.00 -4.01 14.34
N GLU A 222 -8.77 -4.17 13.89
CA GLU A 222 -7.94 -3.05 13.45
C GLU A 222 -8.64 -2.26 12.33
N PRO A 223 -8.72 -0.92 12.43
CA PRO A 223 -9.23 -0.09 11.35
C PRO A 223 -8.42 -0.28 10.06
N LEU A 224 -9.09 -0.33 8.92
CA LEU A 224 -8.42 -0.40 7.63
C LEU A 224 -7.98 1.00 7.23
N LEU A 225 -6.68 1.17 6.97
CA LEU A 225 -6.12 2.37 6.38
C LEU A 225 -6.68 2.55 4.97
N GLU A 226 -7.35 3.68 4.74
CA GLU A 226 -8.08 3.97 3.51
C GLU A 226 -7.69 5.34 2.94
N THR A 227 -7.83 5.50 1.63
CA THR A 227 -7.72 6.77 0.93
C THR A 227 -9.02 7.12 0.21
N GLY A 228 -9.49 8.35 0.41
CA GLY A 228 -10.77 8.82 -0.10
C GLY A 228 -11.95 8.47 0.81
N ARG A 229 -12.97 9.33 0.80
CA ARG A 229 -14.18 9.17 1.63
C ARG A 229 -15.30 8.49 0.84
N TYR A 230 -15.30 8.70 -0.47
CA TYR A 230 -16.26 8.17 -1.43
C TYR A 230 -15.52 7.57 -2.62
N VAL A 231 -16.19 6.64 -3.28
CA VAL A 231 -15.74 6.00 -4.50
C VAL A 231 -16.82 6.10 -5.58
N ALA A 232 -16.41 6.24 -6.84
CA ALA A 232 -17.27 6.11 -8.01
C ALA A 232 -16.60 5.24 -9.07
N LEU A 233 -17.40 4.60 -9.93
CA LEU A 233 -16.92 3.87 -11.10
C LEU A 233 -17.12 4.72 -12.36
N VAL A 234 -16.02 5.10 -13.01
CA VAL A 234 -16.03 6.04 -14.15
C VAL A 234 -15.13 5.60 -15.29
N GLN A 235 -15.36 6.16 -16.47
CA GLN A 235 -14.42 6.15 -17.59
C GLN A 235 -13.97 7.58 -17.86
N PHE A 236 -12.65 7.78 -17.95
CA PHE A 236 -12.07 9.04 -18.41
C PHE A 236 -12.32 9.22 -19.91
N VAL A 237 -13.00 10.31 -20.28
CA VAL A 237 -13.35 10.60 -21.68
C VAL A 237 -12.32 11.52 -22.31
N ALA A 238 -11.98 12.61 -21.62
CA ALA A 238 -11.00 13.59 -22.09
C ALA A 238 -10.46 14.42 -20.93
N ALA A 239 -9.18 14.76 -20.99
CA ALA A 239 -8.64 15.92 -20.28
C ALA A 239 -9.31 17.20 -20.82
N ILE A 240 -9.70 18.11 -19.94
CA ILE A 240 -10.34 19.39 -20.31
C ILE A 240 -9.54 20.57 -19.80
N VAL A 241 -9.75 21.76 -20.38
CA VAL A 241 -9.11 22.99 -19.89
C VAL A 241 -9.53 23.24 -18.44
N PRO A 242 -8.60 23.65 -17.54
CA PRO A 242 -8.94 24.00 -16.17
C PRO A 242 -10.07 25.04 -16.11
N PRO A 243 -11.05 24.86 -15.21
CA PRO A 243 -12.05 25.89 -14.95
C PRO A 243 -11.38 27.20 -14.50
N THR A 244 -12.05 28.33 -14.74
CA THR A 244 -11.57 29.65 -14.30
C THR A 244 -11.24 29.65 -12.81
N GLY A 245 -10.05 30.17 -12.46
CA GLY A 245 -9.56 30.22 -11.08
C GLY A 245 -8.67 29.02 -10.68
N TYR A 246 -8.45 28.05 -11.57
CA TYR A 246 -7.49 26.97 -11.35
C TYR A 246 -6.24 27.15 -12.22
N ASN A 247 -5.09 27.26 -11.57
CA ASN A 247 -3.80 27.25 -12.24
C ASN A 247 -3.29 25.81 -12.37
N LEU A 248 -2.72 25.48 -13.52
CA LEU A 248 -1.97 24.25 -13.67
C LEU A 248 -0.76 24.24 -12.73
N PRO A 249 -0.34 23.06 -12.24
CA PRO A 249 0.87 22.93 -11.45
C PRO A 249 2.09 23.44 -12.24
N ALA A 250 3.01 24.10 -11.55
CA ALA A 250 4.26 24.59 -12.15
C ALA A 250 5.26 23.47 -12.45
N GLN A 251 5.09 22.28 -11.86
CA GLN A 251 5.97 21.13 -12.04
C GLN A 251 5.14 19.86 -12.25
N CYS A 252 5.56 19.04 -13.21
CA CYS A 252 4.94 17.76 -13.55
C CYS A 252 5.94 16.89 -14.30
N PRO A 253 5.72 15.57 -14.37
CA PRO A 253 6.51 14.72 -15.23
C PRO A 253 6.16 14.96 -16.71
N GLY A 254 7.17 14.83 -17.58
CA GLY A 254 7.07 15.07 -19.02
C GLY A 254 7.39 16.51 -19.42
N GLY A 255 6.99 16.91 -20.63
CA GLY A 255 7.21 18.27 -21.14
C GLY A 255 6.18 19.28 -20.65
N GLU A 256 6.56 20.56 -20.64
CA GLU A 256 5.64 21.67 -20.45
C GLU A 256 4.79 21.93 -21.72
N PRO A 257 3.55 22.44 -21.56
CA PRO A 257 2.87 22.71 -20.29
C PRO A 257 2.46 21.42 -19.56
N CYS A 258 2.22 21.54 -18.25
CA CYS A 258 1.72 20.41 -17.47
C CYS A 258 0.36 19.92 -17.96
N ALA A 259 0.15 18.61 -17.82
CA ALA A 259 -1.13 18.00 -18.18
C ALA A 259 -2.27 18.61 -17.36
N SER A 260 -3.47 18.64 -17.94
CA SER A 260 -4.64 19.06 -17.18
C SER A 260 -4.88 18.12 -16.00
N GLU A 261 -5.28 18.71 -14.87
CA GLU A 261 -5.79 17.98 -13.73
C GLU A 261 -7.30 17.71 -13.83
N PHE A 262 -7.99 18.25 -14.85
CA PHE A 262 -9.44 18.18 -14.97
C PHE A 262 -9.85 17.24 -16.10
N PHE A 263 -10.80 16.36 -15.80
CA PHE A 263 -11.26 15.37 -16.73
C PHE A 263 -12.76 15.36 -16.81
N ARG A 264 -13.25 15.32 -18.05
CA ARG A 264 -14.62 14.87 -18.31
C ARG A 264 -14.65 13.35 -18.20
N VAL A 265 -15.61 12.85 -17.44
CA VAL A 265 -15.81 11.42 -17.20
C VAL A 265 -17.25 11.02 -17.46
N ARG A 266 -17.45 9.72 -17.72
CA ARG A 266 -18.77 9.08 -17.75
C ARG A 266 -18.88 8.10 -16.60
N HIS A 267 -19.96 8.19 -15.85
CA HIS A 267 -20.28 7.21 -14.82
C HIS A 267 -20.76 5.90 -15.45
N TYR A 268 -20.47 4.78 -14.77
CA TYR A 268 -21.06 3.49 -15.12
C TYR A 268 -22.57 3.51 -14.91
N ASN A 269 -23.31 3.02 -15.89
CA ASN A 269 -24.76 2.90 -15.85
C ASN A 269 -25.15 1.46 -15.54
N PRO A 270 -25.69 1.14 -14.35
CA PRO A 270 -26.05 -0.21 -13.98
C PRO A 270 -27.20 -0.79 -14.83
N LYS A 271 -28.01 0.05 -15.48
CA LYS A 271 -29.13 -0.41 -16.34
C LYS A 271 -28.63 -0.94 -17.69
N THR A 272 -27.67 -0.25 -18.31
CA THR A 272 -27.12 -0.60 -19.63
C THR A 272 -25.85 -1.44 -19.52
N LYS A 273 -25.24 -1.50 -18.32
CA LYS A 273 -23.94 -2.11 -18.02
C LYS A 273 -22.77 -1.50 -18.80
N ARG A 274 -22.86 -0.21 -19.15
CA ARG A 274 -21.87 0.52 -19.95
C ARG A 274 -21.54 1.87 -19.32
N PHE A 275 -20.46 2.51 -19.79
CA PHE A 275 -20.13 3.90 -19.46
C PHE A 275 -20.92 4.89 -20.33
N ASP A 276 -22.25 4.79 -20.27
CA ASP A 276 -23.20 5.70 -20.93
C ASP A 276 -24.11 6.42 -19.90
N GLY A 277 -23.66 6.48 -18.64
CA GLY A 277 -24.33 7.19 -17.56
C GLY A 277 -24.07 8.69 -17.57
N VAL A 278 -24.34 9.32 -16.44
CA VAL A 278 -24.16 10.77 -16.24
C VAL A 278 -22.71 11.17 -16.56
N GLU A 279 -22.54 12.23 -17.36
CA GLU A 279 -21.25 12.88 -17.56
C GLU A 279 -20.97 13.86 -16.41
N ALA A 280 -19.73 13.89 -15.93
CA ALA A 280 -19.28 14.78 -14.87
C ALA A 280 -17.88 15.29 -15.16
N VAL A 281 -17.48 16.32 -14.41
CA VAL A 281 -16.08 16.76 -14.34
C VAL A 281 -15.52 16.37 -12.98
N LEU A 282 -14.32 15.79 -12.98
CA LEU A 282 -13.56 15.54 -11.76
C LEU A 282 -12.14 16.08 -11.89
N ARG A 283 -11.48 16.25 -10.75
CA ARG A 283 -10.07 16.66 -10.68
C ARG A 283 -9.19 15.48 -10.25
N VAL A 284 -8.15 15.18 -11.01
CA VAL A 284 -7.04 14.28 -10.64
C VAL A 284 -5.79 15.16 -10.45
N PRO A 285 -5.43 15.53 -9.21
CA PRO A 285 -4.29 16.41 -8.98
C PRO A 285 -2.97 15.78 -9.41
N GLN A 286 -2.10 16.60 -10.00
CA GLN A 286 -0.69 16.27 -10.16
C GLN A 286 -0.01 16.40 -8.80
N GLN A 287 0.53 15.29 -8.32
CA GLN A 287 1.24 15.25 -7.04
C GLN A 287 2.59 15.96 -7.20
N PRO A 288 3.06 16.69 -6.17
CA PRO A 288 4.44 17.20 -6.15
C PRO A 288 5.46 16.06 -6.17
N PRO A 289 6.69 16.30 -6.65
CA PRO A 289 7.75 15.31 -6.58
C PRO A 289 8.28 15.15 -5.14
N ASP A 290 8.83 13.98 -4.83
CA ASP A 290 9.61 13.74 -3.62
C ASP A 290 11.00 14.42 -3.68
N SER A 291 11.85 14.19 -2.67
CA SER A 291 13.21 14.80 -2.61
C SER A 291 14.14 14.33 -3.70
N ASN A 292 13.83 13.18 -4.28
CA ASN A 292 14.58 12.57 -5.34
C ASN A 292 14.03 12.98 -6.72
N GLY A 293 13.01 13.84 -6.77
CA GLY A 293 12.36 14.28 -8.01
C GLY A 293 11.31 13.29 -8.53
N VAL A 294 10.89 12.30 -7.72
CA VAL A 294 9.92 11.29 -8.17
C VAL A 294 8.50 11.69 -7.84
N PHE A 295 7.67 11.64 -8.88
CA PHE A 295 6.23 11.84 -8.81
C PHE A 295 5.54 10.50 -8.52
N PHE A 296 4.75 10.42 -7.45
CA PHE A 296 4.01 9.20 -7.10
C PHE A 296 2.88 8.87 -8.09
N SER A 297 2.30 9.91 -8.68
CA SER A 297 1.28 9.80 -9.72
C SER A 297 1.37 10.94 -10.72
N THR A 298 0.76 10.76 -11.90
CA THR A 298 0.53 11.83 -12.87
C THR A 298 -0.81 11.64 -13.55
N PRO A 299 -1.56 12.73 -13.85
CA PRO A 299 -2.79 12.65 -14.62
C PRO A 299 -2.52 12.61 -16.13
N ARG A 300 -1.27 12.78 -16.58
CA ARG A 300 -0.92 12.84 -18.00
C ARG A 300 -1.39 11.58 -18.74
N ASP A 301 -2.15 11.79 -19.81
CA ASP A 301 -2.68 10.76 -20.71
C ASP A 301 -3.54 9.69 -20.01
N LEU A 302 -4.12 10.01 -18.84
CA LEU A 302 -4.94 9.07 -18.07
C LEU A 302 -6.16 8.55 -18.87
N GLU A 303 -6.77 9.41 -19.69
CA GLU A 303 -7.88 9.07 -20.58
C GLU A 303 -7.47 8.11 -21.72
N LYS A 304 -6.18 8.05 -22.04
CA LYS A 304 -5.61 7.17 -23.08
C LYS A 304 -5.02 5.88 -22.48
N SER A 305 -4.96 5.77 -21.16
CA SER A 305 -4.34 4.64 -20.49
C SER A 305 -5.02 3.31 -20.89
N PRO A 306 -4.27 2.30 -21.36
CA PRO A 306 -4.84 1.02 -21.75
C PRO A 306 -5.48 0.28 -20.56
N VAL A 307 -4.96 0.52 -19.36
CA VAL A 307 -5.46 -0.02 -18.10
C VAL A 307 -6.88 0.48 -17.80
N GLY A 308 -7.21 1.69 -18.25
CA GLY A 308 -8.48 2.36 -18.02
C GLY A 308 -9.65 1.93 -18.91
N LYS A 309 -9.42 1.04 -19.90
CA LYS A 309 -10.45 0.64 -20.86
C LYS A 309 -11.71 0.05 -20.20
N ALA A 310 -11.52 -0.73 -19.14
CA ALA A 310 -12.62 -1.32 -18.36
C ALA A 310 -13.22 -0.36 -17.32
N GLY A 311 -12.71 0.86 -17.23
CA GLY A 311 -13.05 1.87 -16.23
C GLY A 311 -12.08 1.92 -15.04
N TRP A 312 -12.25 2.97 -14.25
CA TRP A 312 -11.51 3.25 -13.02
C TRP A 312 -12.48 3.43 -11.86
N TYR A 313 -12.17 2.81 -10.73
CA TYR A 313 -12.70 3.27 -9.47
C TYR A 313 -11.89 4.50 -9.03
N VAL A 314 -12.56 5.62 -8.87
CA VAL A 314 -11.99 6.89 -8.39
C VAL A 314 -12.39 7.10 -6.95
N TYR A 315 -11.41 7.22 -6.06
CA TYR A 315 -11.61 7.42 -4.62
C TYR A 315 -11.27 8.87 -4.29
N GLY A 316 -12.11 9.56 -3.52
CA GLY A 316 -11.90 10.98 -3.21
C GLY A 316 -13.04 11.59 -2.41
N ALA A 317 -13.16 12.90 -2.50
CA ALA A 317 -14.28 13.68 -1.98
C ALA A 317 -14.39 15.02 -2.72
N GLN A 318 -15.50 15.72 -2.58
CA GLN A 318 -15.64 17.09 -3.06
C GLN A 318 -14.75 18.04 -2.25
N ASP A 319 -14.10 18.96 -2.96
CA ASP A 319 -13.43 20.11 -2.37
C ASP A 319 -14.44 21.20 -1.94
N LYS A 320 -13.94 22.33 -1.43
CA LYS A 320 -14.78 23.47 -1.00
C LYS A 320 -15.58 24.11 -2.14
N ASN A 321 -15.20 23.89 -3.39
CA ASN A 321 -15.89 24.39 -4.58
C ASN A 321 -16.87 23.35 -5.15
N GLY A 322 -17.05 22.20 -4.48
CA GLY A 322 -17.92 21.11 -4.94
C GLY A 322 -17.29 20.19 -5.99
N MET A 323 -16.02 20.40 -6.35
CA MET A 323 -15.32 19.58 -7.34
C MET A 323 -14.87 18.27 -6.72
N PHE A 324 -15.32 17.12 -7.26
CA PHE A 324 -14.82 15.82 -6.82
C PHE A 324 -13.33 15.70 -7.17
N THR A 325 -12.50 15.69 -6.13
CA THR A 325 -11.04 15.62 -6.27
C THR A 325 -10.59 14.22 -5.87
N VAL A 326 -9.94 13.55 -6.82
CA VAL A 326 -9.47 12.17 -6.71
C VAL A 326 -8.20 12.12 -5.85
N GLN A 327 -8.17 11.16 -4.94
CA GLN A 327 -7.08 10.88 -4.01
C GLN A 327 -6.48 9.49 -4.24
N ALA A 328 -7.24 8.56 -4.83
CA ALA A 328 -6.74 7.25 -5.26
C ALA A 328 -7.44 6.77 -6.55
N LEU A 329 -6.71 5.99 -7.35
CA LEU A 329 -7.18 5.35 -8.58
C LEU A 329 -7.01 3.83 -8.47
N LYS A 330 -8.06 3.07 -8.79
CA LYS A 330 -8.02 1.59 -8.86
C LYS A 330 -8.56 1.12 -10.21
N PRO A 331 -7.75 0.42 -11.03
CA PRO A 331 -8.17 0.00 -12.37
C PRO A 331 -9.13 -1.19 -12.30
N ARG A 332 -10.31 -1.08 -12.90
CA ARG A 332 -11.35 -2.13 -12.79
C ARG A 332 -10.89 -3.47 -13.37
N SER A 333 -10.18 -3.44 -14.49
CA SER A 333 -9.71 -4.63 -15.22
C SER A 333 -8.83 -5.57 -14.38
N LEU A 334 -8.11 -5.05 -13.39
CA LEU A 334 -7.19 -5.84 -12.58
C LEU A 334 -7.92 -6.72 -11.54
N PHE A 335 -9.16 -6.39 -11.17
CA PHE A 335 -9.90 -7.06 -10.09
C PHE A 335 -11.03 -7.95 -10.58
N GLN A 336 -11.46 -7.80 -11.83
CA GLN A 336 -12.48 -8.65 -12.42
C GLN A 336 -12.02 -10.11 -12.45
N LEU A 337 -12.93 -11.05 -12.25
CA LEU A 337 -12.68 -12.49 -12.43
C LEU A 337 -12.61 -12.90 -13.91
N VAL A 338 -12.06 -12.02 -14.76
CA VAL A 338 -11.83 -12.26 -16.18
C VAL A 338 -10.33 -12.08 -16.41
N PRO A 339 -9.54 -13.16 -16.27
CA PRO A 339 -8.11 -13.06 -16.45
C PRO A 339 -7.77 -12.72 -17.90
N THR A 340 -6.72 -11.93 -18.10
CA THR A 340 -6.17 -11.64 -19.43
C THR A 340 -5.54 -12.87 -20.08
N ASP A 341 -5.06 -13.83 -19.28
CA ASP A 341 -4.50 -15.09 -19.77
C ASP A 341 -4.72 -16.26 -18.78
N VAL A 342 -4.68 -17.49 -19.26
CA VAL A 342 -4.87 -18.71 -18.48
C VAL A 342 -3.74 -19.70 -18.76
N VAL A 343 -2.93 -19.98 -17.75
CA VAL A 343 -1.84 -20.95 -17.83
C VAL A 343 -2.29 -22.27 -17.19
N LEU A 344 -2.46 -23.28 -18.03
CA LEU A 344 -2.93 -24.61 -17.62
C LEU A 344 -1.79 -25.63 -17.55
N GLY A 345 -1.81 -26.44 -16.50
CA GLY A 345 -0.91 -27.58 -16.31
C GLY A 345 0.33 -27.23 -15.50
N ARG A 346 0.73 -28.15 -14.62
CA ARG A 346 1.79 -27.95 -13.62
C ARG A 346 3.11 -27.42 -14.17
N SER A 347 3.61 -27.98 -15.29
CA SER A 347 4.91 -27.55 -15.85
C SER A 347 4.88 -26.10 -16.31
N LYS A 348 3.86 -25.73 -17.10
CA LYS A 348 3.68 -24.35 -17.60
C LYS A 348 3.41 -23.38 -16.46
N ALA A 349 2.62 -23.79 -15.47
CA ALA A 349 2.35 -23.01 -14.27
C ALA A 349 3.65 -22.66 -13.51
N LEU A 350 4.51 -23.64 -13.26
CA LEU A 350 5.79 -23.43 -12.59
C LEU A 350 6.75 -22.57 -13.43
N GLU A 351 6.76 -22.75 -14.74
CA GLU A 351 7.54 -21.92 -15.66
C GLU A 351 7.09 -20.46 -15.62
N TYR A 352 5.78 -20.21 -15.67
CA TYR A 352 5.21 -18.87 -15.60
C TYR A 352 5.62 -18.16 -14.31
N ILE A 353 5.42 -18.83 -13.16
CA ILE A 353 5.74 -18.28 -11.84
C ILE A 353 7.25 -17.97 -11.74
N ARG A 354 8.11 -18.87 -12.24
CA ARG A 354 9.56 -18.74 -12.07
C ARG A 354 10.20 -17.72 -13.01
N TYR A 355 9.71 -17.62 -14.25
CA TYR A 355 10.40 -16.87 -15.29
C TYR A 355 9.55 -15.79 -15.96
N GLN A 356 8.26 -16.06 -16.23
CA GLN A 356 7.47 -15.22 -17.12
C GLN A 356 6.76 -14.06 -16.39
N ASN A 357 6.39 -14.22 -15.12
CA ASN A 357 5.70 -13.18 -14.35
C ASN A 357 6.46 -11.83 -14.34
N TRP A 358 7.79 -11.89 -14.23
CA TRP A 358 8.68 -10.73 -14.18
C TRP A 358 9.46 -10.48 -15.50
N ALA A 359 9.30 -11.33 -16.51
CA ALA A 359 9.95 -11.15 -17.81
C ALA A 359 9.51 -9.83 -18.47
N ASP A 360 10.41 -9.18 -19.19
CA ASP A 360 10.10 -7.99 -20.00
C ASP A 360 9.37 -6.89 -19.20
N THR A 361 9.78 -6.66 -17.96
CA THR A 361 9.18 -5.60 -17.12
C THR A 361 9.31 -4.19 -17.72
N PRO A 362 10.45 -3.77 -18.33
CA PRO A 362 10.57 -2.44 -18.95
C PRO A 362 9.52 -2.11 -20.03
N PRO A 363 9.27 -2.97 -21.04
CA PRO A 363 8.24 -2.69 -22.05
C PRO A 363 6.80 -2.80 -21.52
N ARG A 364 6.56 -3.37 -20.33
CA ARG A 364 5.24 -3.48 -19.69
C ARG A 364 4.82 -2.25 -18.88
N LYS A 365 5.63 -1.19 -18.82
CA LYS A 365 5.29 0.05 -18.10
C LYS A 365 3.94 0.62 -18.57
N GLY A 366 3.12 1.05 -17.62
CA GLY A 366 1.78 1.60 -17.90
C GLY A 366 0.75 0.55 -18.34
N THR A 367 1.04 -0.75 -18.19
CA THR A 367 0.11 -1.84 -18.47
C THR A 367 -0.20 -2.65 -17.19
N THR A 368 -1.23 -3.48 -17.25
CA THR A 368 -1.61 -4.42 -16.19
C THR A 368 -1.97 -5.77 -16.81
N GLN A 369 -1.77 -6.85 -16.06
CA GLN A 369 -2.17 -8.19 -16.46
C GLN A 369 -2.78 -8.94 -15.27
N SER A 370 -3.72 -9.85 -15.54
CA SER A 370 -4.27 -10.78 -14.57
C SER A 370 -4.21 -12.19 -15.16
N VAL A 371 -3.43 -13.08 -14.56
CA VAL A 371 -3.19 -14.41 -15.13
C VAL A 371 -3.70 -15.48 -14.17
N LEU A 372 -4.59 -16.33 -14.66
CA LEU A 372 -5.05 -17.49 -13.91
C LEU A 372 -4.11 -18.66 -14.14
N VAL A 373 -3.39 -19.07 -13.11
CA VAL A 373 -2.46 -20.19 -13.14
C VAL A 373 -3.09 -21.38 -12.41
N THR A 374 -3.19 -22.52 -13.07
CA THR A 374 -3.70 -23.75 -12.43
C THR A 374 -2.92 -24.98 -12.84
N GLU A 375 -2.62 -25.83 -11.86
CA GLU A 375 -1.94 -27.11 -12.10
C GLU A 375 -2.86 -28.12 -12.80
N ARG A 376 -4.18 -27.95 -12.66
CA ARG A 376 -5.17 -28.86 -13.24
C ARG A 376 -5.30 -28.57 -14.73
N GLY A 377 -5.28 -29.62 -15.56
CA GLY A 377 -5.64 -29.56 -16.99
C GLY A 377 -7.14 -29.40 -17.21
N VAL A 378 -7.81 -28.55 -16.41
CA VAL A 378 -9.23 -28.22 -16.57
C VAL A 378 -9.40 -27.18 -17.66
N GLN A 379 -10.59 -27.11 -18.25
CA GLN A 379 -10.92 -26.04 -19.21
C GLN A 379 -10.85 -24.65 -18.53
N PRO A 380 -10.42 -23.59 -19.24
CA PRO A 380 -10.28 -22.24 -18.67
C PRO A 380 -11.53 -21.75 -17.93
N ASN A 381 -12.72 -21.94 -18.52
CA ASN A 381 -13.99 -21.50 -17.91
C ASN A 381 -14.27 -22.20 -16.57
N ALA A 382 -13.91 -23.48 -16.44
CA ALA A 382 -14.08 -24.21 -15.19
C ALA A 382 -13.11 -23.72 -14.11
N ALA A 383 -11.88 -23.36 -14.49
CA ALA A 383 -10.91 -22.79 -13.55
C ALA A 383 -11.36 -21.41 -13.04
N ILE A 384 -11.94 -20.58 -13.91
CA ILE A 384 -12.50 -19.27 -13.54
C ILE A 384 -13.72 -19.44 -12.63
N ALA A 385 -14.66 -20.33 -12.99
CA ALA A 385 -15.89 -20.58 -12.23
C ALA A 385 -15.66 -21.14 -10.81
N ALA A 386 -14.45 -21.60 -10.52
CA ALA A 386 -14.05 -22.03 -9.17
C ALA A 386 -13.95 -20.85 -8.18
N TRP A 387 -13.91 -19.60 -8.66
CA TRP A 387 -13.92 -18.39 -7.85
C TRP A 387 -15.34 -17.84 -7.76
N GLN A 388 -15.87 -17.75 -6.55
CA GLN A 388 -17.29 -17.43 -6.32
C GLN A 388 -17.43 -16.32 -5.28
N ALA A 389 -18.32 -15.36 -5.56
CA ALA A 389 -18.73 -14.37 -4.57
C ALA A 389 -19.81 -14.95 -3.65
N GLY A 390 -19.78 -14.57 -2.38
CA GLY A 390 -20.90 -14.79 -1.47
C GLY A 390 -22.15 -14.04 -1.96
N PHE A 391 -23.34 -14.60 -1.75
CA PHE A 391 -24.59 -13.97 -2.21
C PHE A 391 -25.19 -13.01 -1.18
N ASN A 392 -24.97 -13.25 0.13
CA ASN A 392 -25.37 -12.38 1.25
C ASN A 392 -24.78 -12.93 2.57
N LYS A 393 -25.02 -12.23 3.70
CA LYS A 393 -24.63 -12.70 5.05
C LYS A 393 -25.12 -14.12 5.40
N ASN A 394 -26.17 -14.61 4.74
CA ASN A 394 -26.78 -15.94 4.95
C ASN A 394 -26.33 -16.99 3.94
N THR A 395 -25.54 -16.61 2.92
CA THR A 395 -24.97 -17.51 1.90
C THR A 395 -23.46 -17.23 1.83
N PRO A 396 -22.70 -17.65 2.85
CA PRO A 396 -21.41 -17.04 3.21
C PRO A 396 -20.22 -17.57 2.40
N ILE A 397 -20.44 -18.43 1.40
CA ILE A 397 -19.34 -19.04 0.65
C ILE A 397 -18.85 -18.05 -0.42
N SER A 398 -18.07 -17.06 0.01
CA SER A 398 -17.14 -16.35 -0.85
C SER A 398 -15.81 -17.11 -0.90
N SER A 399 -15.19 -17.10 -2.08
CA SER A 399 -13.82 -17.60 -2.24
C SER A 399 -12.85 -16.62 -1.62
N HIS A 400 -11.94 -17.14 -0.82
CA HIS A 400 -10.87 -16.38 -0.18
C HIS A 400 -9.51 -16.82 -0.69
N ALA A 401 -8.55 -15.90 -0.65
CA ALA A 401 -7.17 -16.18 -1.00
C ALA A 401 -6.20 -15.47 -0.06
N LEU A 402 -5.06 -16.13 0.18
CA LEU A 402 -3.87 -15.46 0.70
C LEU A 402 -3.28 -14.63 -0.43
N VAL A 403 -3.03 -13.35 -0.15
CA VAL A 403 -2.30 -12.46 -1.05
C VAL A 403 -0.84 -12.50 -0.67
N ILE A 404 0.03 -12.73 -1.65
CA ILE A 404 1.47 -12.53 -1.55
C ILE A 404 1.80 -11.37 -2.47
N HIS A 405 2.08 -10.22 -1.88
CA HIS A 405 2.46 -9.00 -2.57
C HIS A 405 3.96 -8.98 -2.79
N LEU A 406 4.39 -8.87 -4.04
CA LEU A 406 5.78 -8.74 -4.44
C LEU A 406 5.96 -7.44 -5.22
N PHE A 407 7.04 -6.70 -4.94
CA PHE A 407 7.39 -5.53 -5.75
C PHE A 407 8.88 -5.51 -6.10
N GLY A 408 9.15 -5.02 -7.31
CA GLY A 408 10.51 -4.75 -7.80
C GLY A 408 10.96 -3.33 -7.48
N ALA A 409 12.24 -3.05 -7.72
CA ALA A 409 12.80 -1.71 -7.59
C ALA A 409 12.15 -0.71 -8.57
N ARG A 410 12.11 0.55 -8.16
CA ARG A 410 11.81 1.66 -9.08
C ARG A 410 12.95 1.83 -10.09
N GLY A 411 12.66 1.68 -11.37
CA GLY A 411 13.63 1.98 -12.44
C GLY A 411 13.80 3.49 -12.67
N GLY A 412 14.91 3.91 -13.27
CA GLY A 412 15.20 5.31 -13.57
C GLY A 412 16.70 5.61 -13.56
N GLN A 413 17.11 6.79 -14.03
CA GLN A 413 18.50 7.23 -13.98
C GLN A 413 18.79 8.02 -12.71
N GLY A 414 19.99 7.86 -12.15
CA GLY A 414 20.44 8.61 -10.97
C GLY A 414 19.49 8.46 -9.78
N LYS A 415 19.09 9.59 -9.19
CA LYS A 415 18.22 9.62 -7.99
C LYS A 415 16.78 9.15 -8.26
N LEU A 416 16.34 9.10 -9.51
CA LEU A 416 15.01 8.63 -9.88
C LEU A 416 14.88 7.10 -9.77
N GLY A 417 15.99 6.37 -9.93
CA GLY A 417 16.02 4.91 -9.80
C GLY A 417 16.42 4.45 -8.39
N GLU A 418 16.03 3.24 -8.04
CA GLU A 418 16.56 2.49 -6.90
C GLU A 418 17.62 1.51 -7.40
N LEU A 419 18.87 1.72 -6.97
CA LEU A 419 19.99 0.85 -7.32
C LEU A 419 20.33 -0.04 -6.13
N GLY A 420 20.25 -1.36 -6.31
CA GLY A 420 20.74 -2.33 -5.34
C GLY A 420 22.17 -2.78 -5.65
N PRO A 421 22.90 -3.34 -4.67
CA PRO A 421 24.21 -3.94 -4.90
C PRO A 421 24.18 -4.97 -6.03
N LEU A 422 25.17 -4.92 -6.93
CA LEU A 422 25.25 -5.77 -8.13
C LEU A 422 24.01 -5.66 -9.04
N GLY A 423 23.31 -4.52 -8.96
CA GLY A 423 22.05 -4.25 -9.65
C GLY A 423 20.86 -5.07 -9.15
N THR A 424 21.05 -5.96 -8.17
CA THR A 424 19.97 -6.79 -7.63
C THR A 424 19.23 -6.04 -6.53
N TYR A 425 17.90 -6.05 -6.60
CA TYR A 425 17.06 -5.59 -5.50
C TYR A 425 16.44 -6.81 -4.84
N THR A 426 16.69 -6.99 -3.55
CA THR A 426 15.97 -7.98 -2.74
C THR A 426 14.52 -7.55 -2.72
N GLY A 427 13.68 -8.18 -3.55
CA GLY A 427 12.24 -7.92 -3.57
C GLY A 427 11.72 -8.01 -2.14
N HIS A 428 10.90 -7.04 -1.74
CA HIS A 428 10.21 -7.14 -0.47
C HIS A 428 8.90 -7.87 -0.71
N PHE A 429 8.44 -8.58 0.31
CA PHE A 429 7.12 -9.21 0.28
C PHE A 429 6.25 -8.66 1.41
N ALA A 430 4.96 -8.53 1.12
CA ALA A 430 3.92 -8.37 2.12
C ALA A 430 2.87 -9.45 1.91
N TYR A 431 2.03 -9.69 2.92
CA TYR A 431 0.91 -10.61 2.79
C TYR A 431 -0.41 -9.86 2.96
N GLY A 432 -1.51 -10.52 2.62
CA GLY A 432 -2.83 -9.94 2.71
C GLY A 432 -3.93 -10.97 2.54
N LEU A 433 -5.17 -10.50 2.49
CA LEU A 433 -6.33 -11.32 2.14
C LEU A 433 -6.98 -10.75 0.90
N ALA A 434 -7.44 -11.66 0.05
CA ALA A 434 -8.40 -11.34 -0.99
C ALA A 434 -9.69 -12.11 -0.74
N GLU A 435 -10.82 -11.44 -0.94
CA GLU A 435 -12.14 -12.04 -0.97
C GLU A 435 -12.78 -11.77 -2.34
N VAL A 436 -13.48 -12.76 -2.88
CA VAL A 436 -14.36 -12.51 -4.02
C VAL A 436 -15.66 -11.90 -3.52
N VAL A 437 -15.88 -10.62 -3.85
CA VAL A 437 -17.07 -9.84 -3.46
C VAL A 437 -17.88 -9.46 -4.69
N ARG A 438 -19.13 -9.01 -4.49
CA ARG A 438 -19.90 -8.35 -5.54
C ARG A 438 -19.57 -6.88 -5.57
N ASP A 439 -19.19 -6.38 -6.75
CA ASP A 439 -18.96 -4.96 -6.96
C ASP A 439 -20.23 -4.14 -6.70
N GLN A 440 -20.10 -3.05 -5.94
CA GLN A 440 -21.24 -2.23 -5.54
C GLN A 440 -21.90 -1.46 -6.69
N PHE A 441 -21.20 -1.24 -7.82
CA PHE A 441 -21.73 -0.53 -8.98
C PHE A 441 -22.27 -1.48 -10.06
N THR A 442 -21.56 -2.58 -10.31
CA THR A 442 -21.83 -3.51 -11.43
C THR A 442 -22.46 -4.82 -11.00
N GLN A 443 -22.41 -5.17 -9.71
CA GLN A 443 -22.81 -6.47 -9.13
C GLN A 443 -22.03 -7.69 -9.68
N GLU A 444 -21.02 -7.44 -10.51
CA GLU A 444 -20.09 -8.44 -11.00
C GLU A 444 -19.16 -8.92 -9.87
N PRO A 445 -18.75 -10.19 -9.87
CA PRO A 445 -17.76 -10.67 -8.92
C PRO A 445 -16.38 -10.08 -9.22
N GLN A 446 -15.70 -9.61 -8.19
CA GLN A 446 -14.33 -9.09 -8.26
C GLN A 446 -13.56 -9.42 -6.99
N PHE A 447 -12.22 -9.34 -7.05
CA PHE A 447 -11.40 -9.39 -5.86
C PHE A 447 -11.48 -8.07 -5.09
N ASP A 448 -11.79 -8.16 -3.80
CA ASP A 448 -11.43 -7.15 -2.83
C ASP A 448 -10.12 -7.57 -2.14
N ILE A 449 -9.12 -6.68 -2.14
CA ILE A 449 -7.76 -6.99 -1.70
C ILE A 449 -7.40 -6.05 -0.56
N THR A 450 -6.96 -6.66 0.54
CA THR A 450 -6.38 -5.98 1.69
C THR A 450 -4.96 -6.46 1.91
N TYR A 451 -4.07 -5.54 2.28
CA TYR A 451 -2.69 -5.84 2.64
C TYR A 451 -2.53 -5.74 4.14
N VAL A 452 -1.88 -6.72 4.76
CA VAL A 452 -1.35 -6.62 6.12
C VAL A 452 0.11 -6.20 5.99
N GLN A 453 0.32 -4.88 6.05
CA GLN A 453 1.60 -4.29 5.69
C GLN A 453 2.56 -4.27 6.88
N ILE A 454 3.82 -4.64 6.65
CA ILE A 454 4.90 -4.68 7.66
C ILE A 454 6.02 -3.69 7.29
N TYR A 455 5.66 -2.57 6.64
CA TYR A 455 6.66 -1.56 6.28
C TYR A 455 7.22 -0.87 7.53
N ALA A 456 8.54 -0.86 7.63
CA ALA A 456 9.22 0.06 8.51
C ALA A 456 9.05 1.52 8.04
N ASN A 457 9.53 2.44 8.88
CA ASN A 457 9.54 3.88 8.62
C ASN A 457 10.17 4.19 7.25
N ASN A 458 9.44 4.92 6.42
CA ASN A 458 9.76 5.16 5.00
C ASN A 458 9.48 6.61 4.60
N ASN A 459 10.05 7.04 3.47
CA ASN A 459 9.92 8.42 3.01
C ASN A 459 8.47 8.81 2.63
N PRO A 460 7.66 7.95 1.97
CA PRO A 460 6.27 8.29 1.63
C PRO A 460 5.27 8.27 2.80
N GLY A 461 5.68 7.85 4.00
CA GLY A 461 4.78 7.72 5.15
C GLY A 461 3.71 6.64 4.98
N ILE A 462 4.04 5.54 4.28
CA ILE A 462 3.23 4.32 4.26
C ILE A 462 3.28 3.70 5.64
N MET A 463 2.13 3.32 6.17
CA MET A 463 1.98 2.78 7.51
C MET A 463 1.95 1.26 7.51
N SER A 464 2.59 0.66 8.53
CA SER A 464 2.29 -0.71 8.90
C SER A 464 0.84 -0.82 9.41
N GLY A 465 0.25 -2.01 9.26
CA GLY A 465 -1.15 -2.27 9.59
C GLY A 465 -1.96 -2.71 8.38
N VAL A 466 -3.28 -2.81 8.56
CA VAL A 466 -4.19 -3.27 7.50
C VAL A 466 -4.49 -2.12 6.54
N ASN A 467 -4.15 -2.28 5.26
CA ASN A 467 -4.34 -1.30 4.21
C ASN A 467 -5.31 -1.83 3.16
N THR A 468 -6.24 -0.99 2.69
CA THR A 468 -6.97 -1.27 1.45
C THR A 468 -6.02 -1.20 0.26
N TRP A 469 -6.42 -1.84 -0.86
CA TRP A 469 -5.67 -1.68 -2.10
C TRP A 469 -5.58 -0.21 -2.55
N ALA A 470 -6.69 0.53 -2.43
CA ALA A 470 -6.74 1.94 -2.80
C ALA A 470 -5.74 2.77 -1.98
N ASN A 471 -5.55 2.49 -0.70
CA ASN A 471 -4.59 3.21 0.14
C ASN A 471 -3.13 2.87 -0.17
N TYR A 472 -2.79 1.60 -0.29
CA TYR A 472 -1.39 1.18 -0.44
C TYR A 472 -0.88 1.27 -1.89
N MET A 473 -1.71 0.90 -2.85
CA MET A 473 -1.35 0.89 -4.27
C MET A 473 -1.86 2.12 -5.01
N GLY A 474 -3.16 2.41 -4.88
CA GLY A 474 -3.86 3.40 -5.71
C GLY A 474 -3.72 4.85 -5.27
N ASN A 475 -3.23 5.12 -4.07
CA ASN A 475 -3.11 6.46 -3.49
C ASN A 475 -2.20 7.33 -4.35
N LEU A 476 -2.70 8.50 -4.77
CA LEU A 476 -1.94 9.40 -5.63
C LEU A 476 -0.71 9.96 -4.91
N GLN A 477 -0.86 10.36 -3.65
CA GLN A 477 0.20 10.99 -2.84
C GLN A 477 1.36 10.04 -2.50
N ARG A 478 1.08 8.76 -2.23
CA ARG A 478 2.07 7.83 -1.64
C ARG A 478 1.98 6.38 -2.14
N GLY A 479 1.02 6.06 -2.99
CA GLY A 479 0.77 4.72 -3.49
C GLY A 479 1.88 4.21 -4.41
N LYS A 480 1.99 2.88 -4.51
CA LYS A 480 3.06 2.22 -5.26
C LYS A 480 2.76 1.97 -6.74
N MET A 481 1.50 2.01 -7.16
CA MET A 481 1.08 1.66 -8.53
C MET A 481 1.82 2.48 -9.61
N GLY A 482 2.03 3.78 -9.38
CA GLY A 482 2.68 4.67 -10.36
C GLY A 482 4.20 4.61 -10.37
N THR A 483 4.83 3.96 -9.39
CA THR A 483 6.28 4.09 -9.15
C THR A 483 7.03 2.77 -9.17
N HIS A 484 6.38 1.63 -8.94
CA HIS A 484 7.04 0.33 -8.84
C HIS A 484 6.30 -0.73 -9.69
N PRO A 485 7.02 -1.67 -10.33
CA PRO A 485 6.40 -2.87 -10.84
C PRO A 485 5.99 -3.78 -9.66
N VAL A 486 4.77 -4.30 -9.72
CA VAL A 486 4.16 -5.09 -8.64
C VAL A 486 3.52 -6.34 -9.20
N SER A 487 3.56 -7.43 -8.42
CA SER A 487 2.82 -8.66 -8.65
C SER A 487 2.15 -9.10 -7.35
N ASP A 488 0.82 -9.11 -7.35
CA ASP A 488 0.02 -9.73 -6.29
C ASP A 488 -0.33 -11.15 -6.71
N ILE A 489 0.13 -12.13 -5.94
CA ILE A 489 -0.15 -13.55 -6.16
C ILE A 489 -1.28 -13.96 -5.21
N LEU A 490 -2.41 -14.39 -5.78
CA LEU A 490 -3.60 -14.80 -5.04
C LEU A 490 -3.65 -16.33 -4.98
N VAL A 491 -3.33 -16.89 -3.81
CA VAL A 491 -3.39 -18.33 -3.60
C VAL A 491 -4.74 -18.68 -2.99
N LYS A 492 -5.60 -19.33 -3.76
CA LYS A 492 -6.87 -19.86 -3.23
C LYS A 492 -6.57 -20.89 -2.15
N LEU A 493 -7.11 -20.68 -0.96
CA LEU A 493 -6.96 -21.61 0.15
C LEU A 493 -8.35 -21.92 0.69
N ASP A 494 -8.86 -23.12 0.40
CA ASP A 494 -10.21 -23.53 0.84
C ASP A 494 -10.31 -23.62 2.37
N THR A 495 -9.17 -23.69 3.08
CA THR A 495 -9.09 -23.62 4.55
C THR A 495 -9.24 -22.19 5.08
N ILE A 496 -9.06 -21.17 4.25
CA ILE A 496 -9.40 -19.79 4.58
C ILE A 496 -10.92 -19.65 4.41
N SER A 497 -11.64 -19.88 5.49
CA SER A 497 -13.03 -19.44 5.63
C SER A 497 -13.05 -18.06 6.29
N ASN A 498 -14.23 -17.45 6.46
CA ASN A 498 -14.49 -16.12 7.07
C ASN A 498 -13.88 -15.87 8.48
N SER A 499 -12.96 -16.70 8.97
CA SER A 499 -12.17 -16.50 10.17
C SER A 499 -10.74 -16.06 9.82
N HIS A 500 -10.57 -14.75 9.87
CA HIS A 500 -9.40 -13.95 10.27
C HIS A 500 -8.05 -14.64 10.52
N PHE A 501 -6.97 -13.90 10.25
CA PHE A 501 -5.58 -14.20 10.62
C PHE A 501 -5.34 -14.48 12.13
N GLU A 502 -6.34 -14.31 13.00
CA GLU A 502 -6.19 -14.49 14.45
C GLU A 502 -6.16 -15.97 14.90
N THR A 503 -6.56 -16.92 14.04
CA THR A 503 -6.33 -18.35 14.31
C THR A 503 -6.47 -19.17 13.03
N PHE A 504 -5.36 -19.40 12.32
CA PHE A 504 -5.34 -20.52 11.38
C PHE A 504 -5.23 -21.82 12.19
N VAL A 505 -6.28 -22.63 12.19
CA VAL A 505 -6.08 -24.06 12.36
C VAL A 505 -5.67 -24.59 11.00
N LEU A 506 -4.36 -24.62 10.72
CA LEU A 506 -3.80 -25.25 9.54
C LEU A 506 -4.11 -26.75 9.57
N LYS A 507 -5.26 -27.15 9.02
CA LYS A 507 -5.55 -28.55 8.73
C LYS A 507 -4.86 -28.93 7.43
N SER A 508 -3.56 -29.19 7.48
CA SER A 508 -2.76 -30.08 6.62
C SER A 508 -1.35 -29.57 6.26
N GLU A 509 -0.50 -30.53 5.90
CA GLU A 509 0.92 -30.50 5.54
C GLU A 509 1.41 -29.64 4.32
N PRO A 510 0.60 -29.06 3.38
CA PRO A 510 1.13 -28.49 2.15
C PRO A 510 2.07 -27.28 2.31
N LEU A 511 1.95 -26.53 3.42
CA LEU A 511 2.78 -25.34 3.66
C LEU A 511 4.23 -25.67 4.02
N LYS A 512 4.55 -26.91 4.42
CA LYS A 512 5.96 -27.35 4.60
C LYS A 512 6.74 -27.28 3.28
N ALA A 513 6.11 -27.51 2.14
CA ALA A 513 6.77 -27.47 0.83
C ALA A 513 6.99 -26.04 0.30
N CYS A 514 6.09 -25.09 0.62
CA CYS A 514 6.31 -23.67 0.32
C CYS A 514 7.37 -23.06 1.26
N ALA A 515 7.28 -23.32 2.56
CA ALA A 515 8.25 -22.80 3.53
C ALA A 515 9.69 -23.29 3.25
N LEU A 516 9.89 -24.57 2.87
CA LEU A 516 11.23 -25.09 2.58
C LEU A 516 11.85 -24.54 1.28
N ASN A 517 11.07 -24.21 0.27
CA ASN A 517 11.61 -23.70 -1.00
C ASN A 517 11.86 -22.18 -0.97
N PHE A 518 11.05 -21.43 -0.22
CA PHE A 518 11.23 -19.97 -0.06
C PHE A 518 12.38 -19.63 0.90
N MET A 519 12.61 -20.41 1.97
CA MET A 519 13.73 -20.17 2.89
C MET A 519 15.11 -20.54 2.31
N ASN A 520 15.16 -21.21 1.15
CA ASN A 520 16.40 -21.60 0.49
C ASN A 520 16.93 -20.61 -0.57
N GLY A 521 16.36 -19.39 -0.66
CA GLY A 521 16.99 -18.27 -1.38
C GLY A 521 17.17 -18.44 -2.90
N ARG A 522 16.41 -19.33 -3.56
CA ARG A 522 16.62 -19.68 -4.99
C ARG A 522 15.87 -18.82 -6.01
N MET A 523 15.29 -17.68 -5.62
CA MET A 523 14.73 -16.70 -6.56
C MET A 523 15.50 -15.39 -6.46
N GLY A 524 16.60 -15.31 -7.19
CA GLY A 524 17.26 -14.04 -7.48
C GLY A 524 16.45 -13.28 -8.54
N ILE A 525 16.06 -12.05 -8.23
CA ILE A 525 15.46 -11.11 -9.19
C ILE A 525 16.64 -10.50 -9.97
N PRO A 526 16.75 -10.71 -11.30
CA PRO A 526 17.87 -10.16 -12.05
C PRO A 526 17.82 -8.63 -12.09
N ALA A 527 18.98 -8.05 -11.89
CA ALA A 527 19.29 -6.66 -12.19
C ALA A 527 19.03 -6.34 -13.66
N ILE A 528 18.41 -5.20 -13.94
CA ILE A 528 18.25 -4.69 -15.30
C ILE A 528 19.45 -3.80 -15.59
N ASP A 529 20.37 -4.31 -16.40
CA ASP A 529 21.45 -3.51 -16.98
C ASP A 529 20.89 -2.55 -18.03
N SER A 530 21.19 -1.27 -17.86
CA SER A 530 21.11 -0.29 -18.92
C SER A 530 22.30 -0.48 -19.85
N CYS A 531 22.06 -0.92 -21.09
CA CYS A 531 22.98 -0.68 -22.19
C CYS A 531 22.21 -0.08 -23.37
N SER A 532 22.53 1.19 -23.62
CA SER A 532 22.28 1.92 -24.85
C SER A 532 22.61 1.11 -26.10
N LYS A 533 21.68 1.10 -27.06
CA LYS A 533 21.90 1.72 -28.38
C LYS A 533 20.58 2.31 -28.87
#